data_AF-Q3TN22-F1
#
_entry.id   AF-Q3TN22-F1
#
_cell.length_a   1.000
_cell.length_b   1.000
_cell.length_c   1.000
_cell.angle_alpha   90.00
_cell.angle_beta   90.00
_cell.angle_gamma   90.00
#
_symmetry.space_group_name_H-M   'P 1'
#
loop_
_entity.id
_entity.type
_entity.pdbx_description
1 polymer ?
#
loop_
_entity_poly.entity_id
_entity_poly.type
_entity_poly.pdbx_seq_one_letter_code
_entity_poly.pdbx_strand_id
1 'polypeptide(L)'
;FSVQKEVEKNLKSYLDDFHVESIDTARIIFNQVMEKEFEDGIINWGRIVTIFAFGGVLLKKLPQEQIALDVGAYKQVSSFVAEFIMNNTGEWIRRNGGWEDGFIKKFEPKSGWLTFLQMTGQIWEMLFLLK
;
A
#
# COMPACT_ATOMS: atom_id res chain seq x y z
N PHE A 1 11.01 -9.97 0.82
CA PHE A 1 10.88 -9.19 -0.43
C PHE A 1 10.02 -7.97 -0.13
N SER A 2 10.51 -6.75 -0.39
CA SER A 2 9.74 -5.51 -0.18
C SER A 2 9.08 -5.13 -1.52
N VAL A 3 7.76 -4.94 -1.53
CA VAL A 3 6.99 -4.52 -2.71
C VAL A 3 7.60 -3.27 -3.34
N GLN A 4 8.09 -2.33 -2.53
CA GLN A 4 8.75 -1.13 -3.01
C GLN A 4 10.01 -1.43 -3.86
N LYS A 5 10.86 -2.38 -3.43
CA LYS A 5 12.07 -2.74 -4.19
C LYS A 5 11.75 -3.40 -5.53
N GLU A 6 10.69 -4.20 -5.57
CA GLU A 6 10.21 -4.85 -6.79
C GLU A 6 9.62 -3.82 -7.76
N VAL A 7 8.81 -2.88 -7.25
CA VAL A 7 8.26 -1.77 -8.02
C VAL A 7 9.38 -0.88 -8.57
N GLU A 8 10.37 -0.51 -7.75
CA GLU A 8 11.53 0.29 -8.18
C GLU A 8 12.33 -0.41 -9.29
N LYS A 9 12.49 -1.74 -9.20
CA LYS A 9 13.18 -2.53 -10.23
C LYS A 9 12.40 -2.57 -11.54
N ASN A 10 11.10 -2.86 -11.48
CA ASN A 10 10.26 -3.04 -12.67
C ASN A 10 9.96 -1.72 -13.37
N LEU A 11 9.88 -0.62 -12.61
CA LEU A 11 9.64 0.71 -13.14
C LEU A 11 10.93 1.49 -13.37
N LYS A 12 12.10 0.87 -13.21
CA LYS A 12 13.40 1.58 -13.22
C LYS A 12 13.57 2.49 -14.43
N SER A 13 13.29 2.02 -15.64
CA SER A 13 13.40 2.83 -16.86
C SER A 13 12.47 4.04 -16.84
N TYR A 14 11.21 3.85 -16.46
CA TYR A 14 10.22 4.93 -16.34
C TYR A 14 10.55 5.90 -15.21
N LEU A 15 11.16 5.40 -14.14
CA LEU A 15 11.60 6.21 -13.03
C LEU A 15 12.85 7.00 -13.40
N ASP A 16 13.77 6.46 -14.20
CA ASP A 16 14.96 7.20 -14.59
C ASP A 16 14.59 8.39 -15.52
N ASP A 17 13.47 8.31 -16.26
CA ASP A 17 13.00 9.36 -17.18
C ASP A 17 12.21 10.52 -16.51
N PHE A 18 11.78 10.35 -15.26
CA PHE A 18 10.94 11.35 -14.58
C PHE A 18 11.63 11.98 -13.36
N HIS A 19 11.85 13.29 -13.42
CA HIS A 19 12.48 14.11 -12.38
C HIS A 19 11.47 14.74 -11.41
N VAL A 20 11.68 14.51 -10.11
CA VAL A 20 10.91 15.17 -9.03
C VAL A 20 11.74 16.35 -8.52
N GLU A 21 11.42 17.56 -8.97
CA GLU A 21 12.21 18.76 -8.63
C GLU A 21 11.79 19.43 -7.32
N SER A 22 10.55 19.18 -6.86
CA SER A 22 9.98 19.81 -5.67
C SER A 22 8.85 18.97 -5.06
N ILE A 23 8.40 19.36 -3.86
CA ILE A 23 7.22 18.76 -3.20
C ILE A 23 5.94 18.97 -4.01
N ASP A 24 5.76 20.12 -4.65
CA ASP A 24 4.58 20.38 -5.46
C ASP A 24 4.59 19.51 -6.72
N THR A 25 5.75 19.37 -7.36
CA THR A 25 5.94 18.42 -8.46
C THR A 25 5.62 17.00 -7.99
N ALA A 26 6.13 16.58 -6.83
CA ALA A 26 5.82 15.27 -6.21
C ALA A 26 4.32 15.05 -6.03
N ARG A 27 3.60 16.03 -5.49
CA ARG A 27 2.14 15.97 -5.28
C ARG A 27 1.39 15.86 -6.60
N ILE A 28 1.76 16.64 -7.62
CA ILE A 28 1.10 16.60 -8.94
C ILE A 28 1.22 15.20 -9.56
N ILE A 29 2.42 14.64 -9.60
CA ILE A 29 2.64 13.29 -10.15
C ILE A 29 1.87 12.26 -9.34
N PHE A 30 1.94 12.36 -8.01
CA PHE A 30 1.23 11.45 -7.11
C PHE A 30 -0.26 11.43 -7.46
N ASN A 31 -0.90 12.58 -7.51
CA ASN A 31 -2.33 12.67 -7.82
C ASN A 31 -2.64 12.11 -9.22
N GLN A 32 -1.86 12.47 -10.24
CA GLN A 32 -2.08 11.96 -11.60
C GLN A 32 -1.98 10.43 -11.69
N VAL A 33 -0.96 9.84 -11.06
CA VAL A 33 -0.76 8.39 -11.08
C VAL A 33 -1.84 7.69 -10.26
N MET A 34 -2.20 8.21 -9.08
CA MET A 34 -3.24 7.60 -8.24
C MET A 34 -4.65 7.76 -8.83
N GLU A 35 -4.96 8.90 -9.47
CA GLU A 35 -6.22 9.06 -10.21
C GLU A 35 -6.35 8.02 -11.32
N LYS A 36 -5.25 7.70 -12.02
CA LYS A 36 -5.24 6.63 -13.03
C LYS A 36 -5.29 5.23 -12.46
N GLU A 37 -4.57 4.95 -11.38
CA GLU A 37 -4.60 3.63 -10.72
C GLU A 37 -6.01 3.26 -10.23
N PHE A 38 -6.79 4.25 -9.79
CA PHE A 38 -8.13 4.06 -9.21
C PHE A 38 -9.29 4.49 -10.14
N GLU A 39 -9.02 4.78 -11.42
CA GLU A 39 -10.05 5.29 -12.34
C GLU A 39 -11.19 4.29 -12.61
N ASP A 40 -10.93 3.00 -12.43
CA ASP A 40 -11.91 1.91 -12.59
C ASP A 40 -12.82 1.72 -11.37
N GLY A 41 -12.60 2.49 -10.30
CA GLY A 41 -13.36 2.42 -9.05
C GLY A 41 -13.11 1.17 -8.20
N ILE A 42 -12.16 0.31 -8.58
CA ILE A 42 -11.85 -0.91 -7.85
C ILE A 42 -10.86 -0.60 -6.72
N ILE A 43 -11.28 -0.84 -5.48
CA ILE A 43 -10.44 -0.66 -4.28
C ILE A 43 -10.19 -2.02 -3.64
N ASN A 44 -8.92 -2.30 -3.33
CA ASN A 44 -8.53 -3.47 -2.55
C ASN A 44 -7.22 -3.18 -1.80
N TRP A 45 -6.90 -4.01 -0.80
CA TRP A 45 -5.69 -3.84 -0.01
C TRP A 45 -4.39 -3.86 -0.83
N GLY A 46 -4.32 -4.61 -1.92
CA GLY A 46 -3.16 -4.64 -2.80
C GLY A 46 -2.90 -3.27 -3.43
N ARG A 47 -3.94 -2.64 -3.97
CA ARG A 47 -3.88 -1.27 -4.50
C ARG A 47 -3.63 -0.22 -3.41
N ILE A 48 -4.20 -0.39 -2.22
CA ILE A 48 -3.88 0.53 -1.11
C ILE A 48 -2.38 0.48 -0.76
N VAL A 49 -1.75 -0.69 -0.82
CA VAL A 49 -0.29 -0.84 -0.63
C VAL A 49 0.51 -0.13 -1.72
N THR A 50 0.03 -0.07 -2.97
CA THR A 50 0.75 0.64 -4.04
C THR A 50 0.80 2.15 -3.81
N ILE A 51 -0.20 2.74 -3.13
CA ILE A 51 -0.20 4.15 -2.72
C ILE A 51 1.04 4.46 -1.85
N PHE A 52 1.28 3.65 -0.82
CA PHE A 52 2.45 3.81 0.06
C PHE A 52 3.76 3.56 -0.68
N ALA A 53 3.81 2.52 -1.51
CA ALA A 53 5.00 2.18 -2.28
C ALA A 53 5.39 3.35 -3.21
N PHE A 54 4.42 3.93 -3.92
CA PHE A 54 4.66 5.04 -4.82
C PHE A 54 5.02 6.34 -4.09
N GLY A 55 4.36 6.64 -2.97
CA GLY A 55 4.77 7.75 -2.10
C GLY A 55 6.22 7.63 -1.64
N GLY A 56 6.67 6.40 -1.31
CA GLY A 56 8.07 6.12 -0.97
C GLY A 56 9.04 6.30 -2.14
N VAL A 57 8.62 5.99 -3.38
CA VAL A 57 9.42 6.25 -4.59
C VAL A 57 9.60 7.75 -4.82
N LEU A 58 8.53 8.53 -4.71
CA LEU A 58 8.60 9.99 -4.86
C LEU A 58 9.50 10.64 -3.81
N LEU A 59 9.39 10.17 -2.56
CA LEU A 59 10.23 10.64 -1.47
C LEU A 59 11.73 10.41 -1.73
N LYS A 60 12.10 9.24 -2.28
CA LYS A 60 13.50 8.93 -2.63
C LYS A 60 14.05 9.75 -3.80
N LYS A 61 13.16 10.26 -4.66
CA LYS A 61 13.52 11.05 -5.83
C LYS A 61 13.63 12.54 -5.57
N LEU A 62 13.12 13.02 -4.45
CA LEU A 62 13.28 14.42 -4.08
C LEU A 62 14.77 14.77 -3.92
N PRO A 63 15.18 16.00 -4.25
CA PRO A 63 16.56 16.46 -4.07
C PRO A 63 17.00 16.28 -2.61
N GLN A 64 18.22 15.76 -2.41
CA GLN A 64 18.74 15.50 -1.07
C GLN A 64 18.76 16.74 -0.18
N GLU A 65 18.91 17.93 -0.74
CA GLU A 65 18.87 19.22 -0.03
C GLU A 65 17.49 19.49 0.61
N GLN A 66 16.40 19.02 -0.02
CA GLN A 66 15.04 19.10 0.51
C GLN A 66 14.72 17.98 1.50
N ILE A 67 15.42 16.85 1.40
CA ILE A 67 15.34 15.73 2.35
C ILE A 67 16.17 16.03 3.61
N ALA A 68 17.32 16.70 3.49
CA ALA A 68 18.26 16.99 4.56
C ALA A 68 17.80 18.09 5.53
N LEU A 69 16.75 18.84 5.19
CA LEU A 69 16.00 19.68 6.14
C LEU A 69 15.02 18.85 7.02
N ASP A 70 15.07 17.52 6.86
CA ASP A 70 14.76 16.36 7.72
C ASP A 70 13.37 16.24 8.37
N VAL A 71 12.53 17.27 8.39
CA VAL A 71 11.16 17.16 8.93
C VAL A 71 10.09 17.63 7.95
N GLY A 72 10.42 18.58 7.06
CA GLY A 72 9.45 19.21 6.15
C GLY A 72 8.99 18.30 5.01
N ALA A 73 9.91 17.61 4.33
CA ALA A 73 9.61 16.84 3.13
C ALA A 73 8.81 15.56 3.45
N TYR A 74 9.26 14.77 4.43
CA TYR A 74 8.57 13.55 4.89
C TYR A 74 7.14 13.85 5.33
N LYS A 75 6.96 14.91 6.13
CA LYS A 75 5.64 15.34 6.60
C LYS A 75 4.73 15.78 5.46
N GLN A 76 5.26 16.50 4.47
CA GLN A 76 4.45 16.94 3.34
C GLN A 76 4.05 15.80 2.40
N VAL A 77 4.97 14.88 2.11
CA VAL A 77 4.67 13.70 1.29
C VAL A 77 3.66 12.80 1.99
N SER A 78 3.91 12.45 3.25
CA SER A 78 2.97 11.66 4.04
C SER A 78 1.59 12.33 4.17
N SER A 79 1.53 13.67 4.24
CA SER A 79 0.26 14.40 4.31
C SER A 79 -0.61 14.18 3.09
N PHE A 80 -0.09 14.37 1.87
CA PHE A 80 -0.92 14.17 0.66
C PHE A 80 -1.21 12.70 0.39
N VAL A 81 -0.32 11.78 0.80
CA VAL A 81 -0.59 10.33 0.76
C VAL A 81 -1.76 9.97 1.67
N ALA A 82 -1.73 10.46 2.92
CA ALA A 82 -2.79 10.23 3.89
C ALA A 82 -4.11 10.86 3.44
N GLU A 83 -4.08 12.08 2.88
CA GLU A 83 -5.23 12.75 2.31
C GLU A 83 -5.89 11.93 1.19
N PHE A 84 -5.09 11.41 0.25
CA PHE A 84 -5.62 10.57 -0.81
C PHE A 84 -6.25 9.29 -0.26
N ILE A 85 -5.59 8.62 0.69
CA ILE A 85 -6.13 7.40 1.33
C ILE A 85 -7.47 7.71 2.01
N MET A 86 -7.52 8.76 2.82
CA MET A 86 -8.71 9.16 3.56
C MET A 86 -9.88 9.48 2.62
N ASN A 87 -9.63 10.29 1.59
CA ASN A 87 -10.67 10.81 0.70
C ASN A 87 -11.18 9.75 -0.29
N ASN A 88 -10.30 8.87 -0.79
CA ASN A 88 -10.65 7.96 -1.88
C ASN A 88 -10.86 6.51 -1.41
N THR A 89 -10.19 6.09 -0.33
CA THR A 89 -10.20 4.68 0.11
C THR A 89 -10.74 4.48 1.52
N GLY A 90 -10.87 5.55 2.31
CA GLY A 90 -11.19 5.49 3.74
C GLY A 90 -12.47 4.74 4.05
N GLU A 91 -13.52 4.96 3.24
CA GLU A 91 -14.79 4.29 3.46
C GLU A 91 -14.76 2.80 3.08
N TRP A 92 -14.00 2.45 2.04
CA TRP A 92 -13.75 1.05 1.70
C TRP A 92 -12.96 0.37 2.83
N ILE A 93 -11.90 1.02 3.34
CA ILE A 93 -11.10 0.53 4.47
C ILE A 93 -12.00 0.23 5.66
N ARG A 94 -12.86 1.17 6.05
CA ARG A 94 -13.78 1.00 7.20
C ARG A 94 -14.73 -0.18 6.99
N ARG A 95 -15.32 -0.33 5.80
CA ARG A 95 -16.23 -1.44 5.48
C ARG A 95 -15.53 -2.80 5.44
N ASN A 96 -14.20 -2.83 5.26
CA ASN A 96 -13.40 -4.05 5.15
C ASN A 96 -12.59 -4.33 6.42
N GLY A 97 -13.08 -3.93 7.60
CA GLY A 97 -12.46 -4.25 8.90
C GLY A 97 -11.35 -3.30 9.33
N GLY A 98 -11.13 -2.20 8.61
CA GLY A 98 -10.07 -1.25 8.95
C GLY A 98 -8.67 -1.86 8.85
N TRP A 99 -7.70 -1.22 9.50
CA TRP A 99 -6.31 -1.65 9.46
C TRP A 99 -6.06 -2.90 10.33
N GLU A 100 -6.70 -3.00 11.49
CA GLU A 100 -6.48 -4.11 12.43
C GLU A 100 -7.21 -5.38 12.01
N ASP A 101 -8.54 -5.33 11.88
CA ASP A 101 -9.34 -6.51 11.53
C ASP A 101 -9.39 -6.81 10.03
N GLY A 102 -8.97 -5.88 9.18
CA GLY A 102 -8.94 -6.03 7.73
C GLY A 102 -7.53 -6.30 7.19
N PHE A 103 -6.69 -5.27 7.22
CA PHE A 103 -5.35 -5.33 6.62
C PHE A 103 -4.44 -6.31 7.35
N ILE A 104 -4.25 -6.16 8.67
CA ILE A 104 -3.33 -7.01 9.43
C ILE A 104 -3.74 -8.47 9.32
N LYS A 105 -5.01 -8.82 9.59
CA LYS A 105 -5.49 -10.21 9.43
C LYS A 105 -5.27 -10.81 8.03
N LYS A 106 -5.26 -9.98 6.98
CA LYS A 106 -5.03 -10.46 5.61
C LYS A 106 -3.55 -10.69 5.29
N PHE A 107 -2.66 -9.87 5.84
CA PHE A 107 -1.22 -9.88 5.50
C PHE A 107 -0.33 -10.40 6.62
N GLU A 108 -0.88 -10.70 7.80
CA GLU A 108 -0.13 -11.33 8.89
C GLU A 108 0.34 -12.72 8.45
N PRO A 109 1.59 -13.09 8.77
CA PRO A 109 2.05 -14.44 8.55
C PRO A 109 1.16 -15.41 9.32
N LYS A 110 0.41 -16.27 8.62
CA LYS A 110 -0.36 -17.32 9.29
C LYS A 110 0.59 -18.24 10.02
N SER A 111 0.35 -18.45 11.31
CA SER A 111 1.03 -19.52 12.04
C SER A 111 0.71 -20.86 11.36
N GLY A 112 1.75 -21.61 10.99
CA GLY A 112 1.60 -22.95 10.42
C GLY A 112 0.80 -23.88 11.35
N TRP A 113 0.89 -23.65 12.67
CA TRP A 113 0.16 -24.39 13.68
C TRP A 113 -1.33 -24.04 13.74
N LEU A 114 -1.69 -22.76 13.56
CA LEU A 114 -3.09 -22.35 13.42
C LEU A 114 -3.72 -22.91 12.14
N THR A 115 -2.94 -22.96 11.06
CA THR A 115 -3.39 -23.54 9.78
C THR A 115 -3.64 -25.04 9.93
N PHE A 116 -2.74 -25.75 10.62
CA PHE A 116 -2.90 -27.17 10.93
C PHE A 116 -4.15 -27.43 11.76
N LEU A 117 -4.38 -26.66 12.84
CA LEU A 117 -5.58 -26.80 13.69
C LEU A 117 -6.88 -26.58 12.89
N GLN A 118 -6.93 -25.56 12.04
CA GLN A 118 -8.09 -25.32 11.18
C GLN A 118 -8.37 -26.50 10.25
N MET A 119 -7.33 -27.06 9.60
CA MET A 119 -7.50 -28.24 8.74
C MET A 119 -8.00 -29.45 9.52
N THR A 120 -7.46 -29.71 10.71
CA THR A 120 -7.93 -30.83 11.54
C THR A 120 -9.39 -30.66 11.97
N GLY A 121 -9.81 -29.43 12.28
CA GLY A 121 -11.21 -29.11 12.57
C GLY A 121 -12.13 -29.36 11.36
N GLN A 122 -11.73 -28.92 10.17
CA GLN A 122 -12.50 -29.15 8.94
C GLN A 122 -12.65 -30.65 8.60
N ILE A 123 -11.57 -31.42 8.76
CA ILE A 123 -11.60 -32.88 8.56
C ILE A 123 -12.54 -33.54 9.59
N TRP A 124 -12.49 -33.09 10.85
CA TRP A 124 -13.35 -33.61 11.91
C TRP A 124 -14.83 -33.35 11.63
N GLU A 125 -15.19 -32.15 11.17
CA GLU A 125 -16.55 -31.81 10.73
C GLU A 125 -17.00 -32.70 9.56
N MET A 126 -16.14 -32.92 8.58
CA MET A 126 -16.44 -33.83 7.46
C MET A 126 -16.67 -35.28 7.91
N LEU A 127 -15.86 -35.77 8.86
CA LEU A 127 -16.03 -37.11 9.43
C LEU A 127 -17.30 -37.23 10.28
N PHE A 128 -17.70 -36.15 10.94
CA PHE A 128 -18.96 -36.10 11.69
C PHE A 128 -20.18 -36.13 10.76
N LEU A 129 -20.11 -35.44 9.61
CA LEU A 129 -21.16 -35.43 8.59
C LEU A 129 -21.30 -36.74 7.80
N LEU A 130 -20.29 -37.62 7.87
CA LEU A 130 -20.30 -38.95 7.25
C LEU A 130 -20.91 -40.04 8.16
N LYS A 131 -21.42 -39.67 9.34
CA LYS A 131 -22.01 -40.55 10.33
C LYS A 131 -23.52 -40.35 10.40
#